data_AF-A0A927C919-F1
#
_entry.id   AF-A0A927C919-F1
#
_cell.length_a   1.000
_cell.length_b   1.000
_cell.length_c   1.000
_cell.angle_alpha   90.00
_cell.angle_beta   90.00
_cell.angle_gamma   90.00
#
_symmetry.space_group_name_H-M   'P 1'
#
loop_
_entity.id
_entity.type
_entity.pdbx_description
1 polymer ?
#
loop_
_entity_poly.entity_id
_entity_poly.type
_entity_poly.pdbx_seq_one_letter_code
_entity_poly.pdbx_strand_id
1 'polypeptide(L)'
;MNPFADSVSMGRYHLEHDSYGLASFFFYRAILEENTNGNAWNGLIMSFSLMRREEDAQIALARFALQEGLPFDKNLVTFAMMMFQRSPIALSSWFRAMSKRFGLTAEERDNYSQLADEMEQTYRKAAEEQGETLLNLQGNLTLEEYAGKTMELDNLVGGQVDAIYTRAQAGLDGDMHEALNAVRMLCMVPDPRSEKLLRRVCRNEDLNGKVITQALLSLRWLGVRGNVKIHKMGEPFVVNLDDPQPELTISVPAAYKPALDRMKLWMAKEQGAVTEAEYESHASTDEPELPQELAEKLEKADIPAVLQEVVHTLIRAAYDHYYPFVPTIRETRQWSTAFLLLMREYLLGIGEAWPYGEPEQDDTAVLHRNWLLSASPDFQNSVKTAGLIRASLKKD
;
A
#
# COMPACT_ATOMS: atom_id res chain seq x y z
N MET A 1 -31.50 -14.84 -2.13
CA MET A 1 -31.08 -15.21 -0.76
C MET A 1 -31.01 -13.94 0.06
N ASN A 2 -31.34 -14.00 1.34
CA ASN A 2 -31.21 -12.86 2.25
C ASN A 2 -29.71 -12.67 2.59
N PRO A 3 -29.04 -11.58 2.17
CA PRO A 3 -27.60 -11.38 2.44
C PRO A 3 -27.29 -11.21 3.93
N PHE A 4 -28.31 -11.00 4.77
CA PHE A 4 -28.20 -10.83 6.22
C PHE A 4 -28.25 -12.15 7.02
N ALA A 5 -28.23 -13.31 6.35
CA ALA A 5 -28.41 -14.62 7.00
C ALA A 5 -27.11 -15.22 7.60
N ASP A 6 -25.94 -14.87 7.05
CA ASP A 6 -24.64 -15.32 7.57
C ASP A 6 -23.53 -14.25 7.42
N SER A 7 -22.48 -14.36 8.24
CA SER A 7 -21.37 -13.40 8.29
C SER A 7 -20.61 -13.31 6.96
N VAL A 8 -20.50 -14.40 6.19
CA VAL A 8 -19.79 -14.41 4.90
C VAL A 8 -20.55 -13.61 3.83
N SER A 9 -21.86 -13.77 3.76
CA SER A 9 -22.75 -13.06 2.83
C SER A 9 -22.77 -11.57 3.13
N MET A 10 -22.75 -11.18 4.40
CA MET A 10 -22.59 -9.80 4.83
C MET A 10 -21.22 -9.23 4.41
N GLY A 11 -20.15 -9.99 4.63
CA GLY A 11 -18.81 -9.60 4.19
C GLY A 11 -18.76 -9.33 2.68
N ARG A 12 -19.33 -10.23 1.87
CA ARG A 12 -19.42 -10.08 0.41
C ARG A 12 -20.23 -8.87 -0.01
N TYR A 13 -21.42 -8.68 0.57
CA TYR A 13 -22.25 -7.51 0.29
C TYR A 13 -21.47 -6.21 0.53
N HIS A 14 -20.78 -6.09 1.67
CA HIS A 14 -20.01 -4.89 1.98
C HIS A 14 -18.80 -4.71 1.05
N LEU A 15 -18.14 -5.80 0.68
CA LEU A 15 -17.00 -5.79 -0.25
C LEU A 15 -17.40 -5.30 -1.65
N GLU A 16 -18.53 -5.78 -2.17
CA GLU A 16 -19.09 -5.37 -3.47
C GLU A 16 -19.54 -3.89 -3.49
N HIS A 17 -19.75 -3.30 -2.31
CA HIS A 17 -20.12 -1.91 -2.14
C HIS A 17 -18.97 -1.07 -1.56
N ASP A 18 -17.70 -1.39 -1.81
CA ASP A 18 -16.52 -0.62 -1.36
C ASP A 18 -16.42 -0.37 0.17
N SER A 19 -17.15 -1.14 0.98
CA SER A 19 -17.20 -1.00 2.44
C SER A 19 -16.21 -1.96 3.09
N TYR A 20 -14.93 -1.83 2.73
CA TYR A 20 -13.88 -2.82 3.02
C TYR A 20 -13.62 -3.05 4.51
N GLY A 21 -13.80 -2.02 5.35
CA GLY A 21 -13.62 -2.15 6.79
C GLY A 21 -14.73 -3.02 7.41
N LEU A 22 -15.99 -2.76 7.03
CA LEU A 22 -17.11 -3.63 7.41
C LEU A 22 -16.94 -5.05 6.86
N ALA A 23 -16.54 -5.17 5.59
CA ALA A 23 -16.29 -6.46 4.97
C ALA A 23 -15.26 -7.28 5.77
N SER A 24 -14.13 -6.68 6.13
CA SER A 24 -13.08 -7.35 6.92
C SER A 24 -13.60 -7.81 8.28
N PHE A 25 -14.42 -7.01 8.97
CA PHE A 25 -15.01 -7.39 10.26
C PHE A 25 -15.88 -8.65 10.12
N PHE A 26 -16.78 -8.67 9.14
CA PHE A 26 -17.68 -9.79 8.93
C PHE A 26 -16.96 -11.06 8.47
N PHE A 27 -15.96 -10.93 7.58
CA PHE A 27 -15.15 -12.07 7.18
C PHE A 27 -14.33 -12.64 8.34
N TYR A 28 -13.71 -11.78 9.14
CA TYR A 28 -12.97 -12.24 10.31
C TYR A 28 -13.88 -12.92 11.34
N ARG A 29 -15.09 -12.39 11.54
CA ARG A 29 -16.09 -13.03 12.40
C ARG A 29 -16.52 -14.41 11.86
N ALA A 30 -16.70 -14.55 10.55
CA ALA A 30 -16.98 -15.84 9.92
C ALA A 30 -15.82 -16.85 10.11
N ILE A 31 -14.56 -16.40 10.09
CA ILE A 31 -13.39 -17.25 10.36
C ILE A 31 -13.38 -17.73 11.81
N LEU A 32 -13.79 -16.90 12.77
CA LEU A 32 -13.91 -17.30 14.17
C LEU A 32 -15.04 -18.31 14.39
N GLU A 33 -16.11 -18.24 13.60
CA GLU A 33 -17.22 -19.20 13.61
C GLU A 33 -16.83 -20.52 12.90
N GLU A 34 -16.12 -20.43 11.77
CA GLU A 34 -15.66 -21.56 10.96
C GLU A 34 -14.29 -21.26 10.32
N ASN A 35 -13.20 -21.67 10.99
CA ASN A 35 -11.84 -21.36 10.56
C ASN A 35 -11.39 -22.07 9.26
N THR A 36 -12.15 -23.07 8.79
CA THR A 36 -11.95 -23.76 7.52
C THR A 36 -12.72 -23.11 6.36
N ASN A 37 -13.36 -21.95 6.57
CA ASN A 37 -14.10 -21.25 5.53
C ASN A 37 -13.15 -20.46 4.60
N GLY A 38 -12.74 -21.09 3.49
CA GLY A 38 -11.82 -20.48 2.52
C GLY A 38 -12.31 -19.16 1.91
N ASN A 39 -13.63 -19.01 1.73
CA ASN A 39 -14.21 -17.77 1.21
C ASN A 39 -14.06 -16.60 2.19
N ALA A 40 -14.18 -16.86 3.49
CA ALA A 40 -14.00 -15.85 4.52
C ALA A 40 -12.55 -15.39 4.59
N TRP A 41 -11.59 -16.32 4.52
CA TRP A 41 -10.16 -15.98 4.45
C TRP A 41 -9.81 -15.15 3.21
N ASN A 42 -10.27 -15.58 2.03
CA ASN A 42 -10.05 -14.83 0.79
C ASN A 42 -10.63 -13.41 0.88
N GLY A 43 -11.88 -13.28 1.35
CA GLY A 43 -12.54 -12.00 1.53
C GLY A 43 -11.82 -11.08 2.52
N LEU A 44 -11.31 -11.63 3.62
CA LEU A 44 -10.52 -10.89 4.62
C LEU A 44 -9.22 -10.33 4.01
N ILE A 45 -8.43 -11.20 3.36
CA ILE A 45 -7.15 -10.82 2.73
C ILE A 45 -7.38 -9.77 1.64
N MET A 46 -8.42 -9.93 0.82
CA MET A 46 -8.78 -8.97 -0.21
C MET A 46 -9.21 -7.64 0.39
N SER A 47 -10.02 -7.65 1.45
CA SER A 47 -10.46 -6.42 2.15
C SER A 47 -9.26 -5.64 2.72
N PHE A 48 -8.30 -6.32 3.36
CA PHE A 48 -7.08 -5.68 3.85
C PHE A 48 -6.21 -5.13 2.72
N SER A 49 -6.06 -5.89 1.63
CA SER A 49 -5.30 -5.46 0.45
C SER A 49 -5.92 -4.21 -0.19
N LEU A 50 -7.24 -4.16 -0.33
CA LEU A 50 -7.99 -3.02 -0.88
C LEU A 50 -8.01 -1.80 0.05
N MET A 51 -7.65 -1.95 1.33
CA MET A 51 -7.41 -0.86 2.27
C MET A 51 -5.92 -0.51 2.42
N ARG A 52 -5.02 -1.18 1.69
CA ARG A 52 -3.55 -1.08 1.84
C ARG A 52 -3.09 -1.34 3.28
N ARG A 53 -3.75 -2.27 3.97
CA ARG A 53 -3.34 -2.76 5.29
C ARG A 53 -2.41 -3.96 5.13
N GLU A 54 -1.22 -3.70 4.58
CA GLU A 54 -0.27 -4.75 4.17
C GLU A 54 0.15 -5.65 5.33
N GLU A 55 0.39 -5.09 6.52
CA GLU A 55 0.72 -5.88 7.70
C GLU A 55 -0.41 -6.83 8.10
N ASP A 56 -1.65 -6.35 8.18
CA ASP A 56 -2.80 -7.21 8.49
C ASP A 56 -3.04 -8.26 7.39
N ALA A 57 -2.82 -7.91 6.12
CA ALA A 57 -2.90 -8.84 4.99
C ALA A 57 -1.81 -9.93 5.07
N GLN A 58 -0.57 -9.58 5.41
CA GLN A 58 0.54 -10.53 5.64
C GLN A 58 0.20 -11.48 6.79
N ILE A 59 -0.31 -10.98 7.91
CA ILE A 59 -0.73 -11.80 9.06
C ILE A 59 -1.85 -12.75 8.64
N ALA A 60 -2.87 -12.26 7.94
CA ALA A 60 -3.99 -13.07 7.46
C ALA A 60 -3.54 -14.15 6.46
N LEU A 61 -2.66 -13.82 5.51
CA LEU A 61 -2.07 -14.77 4.56
C LEU A 61 -1.24 -15.85 5.26
N ALA A 62 -0.46 -15.46 6.28
CA ALA A 62 0.34 -16.39 7.06
C ALA A 62 -0.53 -17.36 7.86
N ARG A 63 -1.56 -16.85 8.56
CA ARG A 63 -2.52 -17.68 9.29
C ARG A 63 -3.32 -18.59 8.36
N PHE A 64 -3.76 -18.10 7.20
CA PHE A 64 -4.39 -18.92 6.16
C PHE A 64 -3.50 -20.09 5.74
N ALA A 65 -2.22 -19.83 5.49
CA ALA A 65 -1.29 -20.85 5.05
C ALA A 65 -1.05 -21.93 6.10
N LEU A 66 -0.99 -21.57 7.38
CA LEU A 66 -0.76 -22.50 8.49
C LEU A 66 -2.04 -23.22 8.97
N GLN A 67 -3.23 -22.73 8.62
CA GLN A 67 -4.50 -23.30 9.07
C GLN A 67 -4.85 -24.59 8.33
N GLU A 68 -4.86 -25.74 9.01
CA GLU A 68 -5.24 -27.02 8.41
C GLU A 68 -6.70 -27.02 7.90
N GLY A 69 -6.99 -27.85 6.89
CA GLY A 69 -8.35 -28.07 6.38
C GLY A 69 -8.88 -27.07 5.35
N LEU A 70 -8.15 -25.98 5.06
CA LEU A 70 -8.51 -25.05 3.98
C LEU A 70 -8.15 -25.59 2.58
N PRO A 71 -8.96 -25.29 1.54
CA PRO A 71 -8.65 -25.60 0.15
C PRO A 71 -7.50 -24.72 -0.38
N PHE A 72 -6.87 -25.16 -1.47
CA PHE A 72 -6.02 -24.29 -2.26
C PHE A 72 -6.85 -23.19 -2.93
N ASP A 73 -6.37 -21.94 -2.89
CA ASP A 73 -6.96 -20.80 -3.59
C ASP A 73 -5.91 -20.12 -4.46
N LYS A 74 -6.05 -20.29 -5.78
CA LYS A 74 -5.14 -19.72 -6.78
C LYS A 74 -5.09 -18.19 -6.72
N ASN A 75 -6.17 -17.53 -6.33
CA ASN A 75 -6.21 -16.07 -6.27
C ASN A 75 -5.28 -15.52 -5.17
N LEU A 76 -5.00 -16.32 -4.13
CA LEU A 76 -4.12 -15.91 -3.03
C LEU A 76 -2.63 -15.99 -3.37
N VAL A 77 -2.26 -16.67 -4.46
CA VAL A 77 -0.86 -16.78 -4.90
C VAL A 77 -0.29 -15.41 -5.22
N THR A 78 -0.99 -14.60 -6.01
CA THR A 78 -0.54 -13.25 -6.38
C THR A 78 -0.45 -12.34 -5.15
N PHE A 79 -1.40 -12.44 -4.21
CA PHE A 79 -1.33 -11.70 -2.95
C PHE A 79 -0.10 -12.11 -2.12
N ALA A 80 0.18 -13.41 -1.99
CA ALA A 80 1.35 -13.91 -1.27
C ALA A 80 2.67 -13.40 -1.89
N MET A 81 2.80 -13.49 -3.22
CA MET A 81 3.98 -12.97 -3.93
C MET A 81 4.19 -11.48 -3.69
N MET A 82 3.12 -10.68 -3.75
CA MET A 82 3.19 -9.24 -3.51
C MET A 82 3.51 -8.90 -2.05
N MET A 83 2.85 -9.56 -1.09
CA MET A 83 2.95 -9.26 0.33
C MET A 83 4.24 -9.76 0.95
N PHE A 84 4.78 -10.89 0.48
CA PHE A 84 6.05 -11.45 0.97
C PHE A 84 7.23 -11.20 0.02
N GLN A 85 7.12 -10.27 -0.93
CA GLN A 85 8.20 -9.96 -1.88
C GLN A 85 9.54 -9.61 -1.21
N ARG A 86 9.51 -9.08 0.02
CA ARG A 86 10.70 -8.75 0.83
C ARG A 86 11.08 -9.84 1.84
N SER A 87 10.31 -10.92 1.95
CA SER A 87 10.59 -12.06 2.82
C SER A 87 10.56 -13.37 2.02
N PRO A 88 11.65 -13.72 1.31
CA PRO A 88 11.74 -14.97 0.57
C PRO A 88 11.53 -16.20 1.46
N ILE A 89 11.89 -16.14 2.75
CA ILE A 89 11.68 -17.25 3.68
C ILE A 89 10.19 -17.47 3.99
N ALA A 90 9.42 -16.39 4.24
CA ALA A 90 7.98 -16.50 4.41
C ALA A 90 7.29 -16.99 3.15
N LEU A 91 7.69 -16.48 1.98
CA LEU A 91 7.13 -16.87 0.69
C LEU A 91 7.42 -18.34 0.38
N SER A 92 8.64 -18.82 0.66
CA SER A 92 9.00 -20.24 0.54
C SER A 92 8.10 -21.12 1.41
N SER A 93 8.00 -20.81 2.71
CA SER A 93 7.13 -21.55 3.65
C SER A 93 5.67 -21.52 3.22
N TRP A 94 5.19 -20.40 2.68
CA TRP A 94 3.83 -20.26 2.17
C TRP A 94 3.58 -21.19 0.98
N PHE A 95 4.49 -21.24 0.00
CA PHE A 95 4.39 -22.17 -1.13
C PHE A 95 4.46 -23.64 -0.69
N ARG A 96 5.33 -23.98 0.27
CA ARG A 96 5.37 -25.34 0.85
C ARG A 96 4.08 -25.71 1.57
N ALA A 97 3.44 -24.75 2.23
CA ALA A 97 2.14 -24.97 2.88
C ALA A 97 1.03 -25.17 1.83
N MET A 98 1.07 -24.41 0.74
CA MET A 98 0.09 -24.54 -0.34
C MET A 98 0.24 -25.84 -1.13
N SER A 99 1.46 -26.32 -1.42
CA SER A 99 1.66 -27.56 -2.19
C SER A 99 1.06 -28.81 -1.55
N LYS A 100 0.81 -28.76 -0.23
CA LYS A 100 0.17 -29.84 0.55
C LYS A 100 -1.36 -29.78 0.54
N ARG A 101 -1.96 -28.73 -0.02
CA ARG A 101 -3.41 -28.51 -0.03
C ARG A 101 -4.12 -29.44 -1.01
N PHE A 102 -5.39 -29.72 -0.71
CA PHE A 102 -6.28 -30.39 -1.66
C PHE A 102 -6.75 -29.41 -2.74
N GLY A 103 -7.07 -29.94 -3.92
CA GLY A 103 -7.48 -29.14 -5.08
C GLY A 103 -6.37 -28.83 -6.09
N LEU A 104 -5.11 -29.14 -5.77
CA LEU A 104 -3.96 -29.02 -6.68
C LEU A 104 -3.79 -30.25 -7.56
N THR A 105 -3.41 -30.02 -8.82
CA THR A 105 -2.85 -31.04 -9.72
C THR A 105 -1.43 -31.44 -9.31
N ALA A 106 -0.94 -32.60 -9.78
CA ALA A 106 0.44 -33.02 -9.50
C ALA A 106 1.46 -32.01 -10.03
N GLU A 107 1.23 -31.49 -11.24
CA GLU A 107 2.09 -30.48 -11.87
C GLU A 107 2.16 -29.19 -11.04
N GLU A 108 1.03 -28.68 -10.55
CA GLU A 108 1.03 -27.49 -9.69
C GLU A 108 1.77 -27.73 -8.36
N ARG A 109 1.66 -28.92 -7.78
CA ARG A 109 2.41 -29.26 -6.55
C ARG A 109 3.92 -29.25 -6.78
N ASP A 110 4.36 -29.82 -7.90
CA ASP A 110 5.77 -29.85 -8.27
C ASP A 110 6.28 -28.42 -8.53
N ASN A 111 5.51 -27.62 -9.28
CA ASN A 111 5.85 -26.21 -9.56
C ASN A 111 5.97 -25.38 -8.27
N TYR A 112 5.01 -25.48 -7.34
CA TYR A 112 5.09 -24.73 -6.08
C TYR A 112 6.21 -25.24 -5.16
N SER A 113 6.53 -26.53 -5.22
CA SER A 113 7.67 -27.06 -4.46
C SER A 113 8.99 -26.53 -5.01
N GLN A 114 9.14 -26.46 -6.34
CA GLN A 114 10.31 -25.86 -6.98
C GLN A 114 10.45 -24.37 -6.63
N LEU A 115 9.36 -23.59 -6.74
CA LEU A 115 9.37 -22.17 -6.37
C LEU A 115 9.76 -21.98 -4.90
N ALA A 116 9.29 -22.84 -3.99
CA ALA A 116 9.70 -22.79 -2.60
C ALA A 116 11.20 -23.04 -2.42
N ASP A 117 11.78 -24.00 -3.14
CA ASP A 117 13.21 -24.30 -3.09
C ASP A 117 14.05 -23.13 -3.63
N GLU A 118 13.62 -22.48 -4.72
CA GLU A 118 14.29 -21.30 -5.30
C GLU A 118 14.30 -20.10 -4.33
N MET A 119 13.16 -19.83 -3.68
CA MET A 119 13.06 -18.76 -2.67
C MET A 119 13.92 -19.06 -1.43
N GLU A 120 13.97 -20.33 -1.00
CA GLU A 120 14.82 -20.74 0.12
C GLU A 120 16.30 -20.62 -0.22
N GLN A 121 16.73 -20.99 -1.44
CA GLN A 121 18.10 -20.78 -1.90
C GLN A 121 18.45 -19.28 -1.93
N THR A 122 17.53 -18.44 -2.40
CA THR A 122 17.68 -16.99 -2.40
C THR A 122 17.87 -16.45 -0.98
N TYR A 123 17.07 -16.92 -0.03
CA TYR A 123 17.23 -16.58 1.38
C TYR A 123 18.58 -17.03 1.94
N ARG A 124 18.97 -18.30 1.72
CA ARG A 124 20.25 -18.84 2.23
C ARG A 124 21.44 -18.05 1.73
N LYS A 125 21.46 -17.71 0.43
CA LYS A 125 22.50 -16.87 -0.15
C LYS A 125 22.54 -15.49 0.50
N ALA A 126 21.38 -14.85 0.68
CA ALA A 126 21.31 -13.56 1.36
C ALA A 126 21.77 -13.66 2.83
N ALA A 127 21.42 -14.74 3.53
CA ALA A 127 21.81 -14.97 4.92
C ALA A 127 23.33 -15.22 5.05
N GLU A 128 23.94 -15.91 4.09
CA GLU A 128 25.40 -16.08 4.00
C GLU A 128 26.11 -14.74 3.72
N GLU A 129 25.55 -13.87 2.87
CA GLU A 129 26.15 -12.59 2.49
C GLU A 129 25.95 -11.49 3.55
N GLN A 130 24.80 -11.48 4.24
CA GLN A 130 24.35 -10.35 5.06
C GLN A 130 24.12 -10.71 6.55
N GLY A 131 23.97 -12.00 6.86
CA GLY A 131 23.65 -12.49 8.20
C GLY A 131 22.14 -12.50 8.51
N GLU A 132 21.66 -13.56 9.17
CA GLU A 132 20.23 -13.74 9.51
C GLU A 132 19.67 -12.62 10.40
N THR A 133 20.46 -12.14 11.37
CA THR A 133 20.05 -11.03 12.25
C THR A 133 19.71 -9.77 11.46
N LEU A 134 20.50 -9.47 10.42
CA LEU A 134 20.27 -8.30 9.57
C LEU A 134 19.03 -8.48 8.70
N LEU A 135 18.84 -9.65 8.12
CA LEU A 135 17.64 -9.96 7.34
C LEU A 135 16.37 -9.83 8.20
N ASN A 136 16.40 -10.31 9.44
CA ASN A 136 15.28 -10.15 10.38
C ASN A 136 15.00 -8.67 10.71
N LEU A 137 16.04 -7.86 10.93
CA LEU A 137 15.90 -6.41 11.14
C LEU A 137 15.35 -5.67 9.91
N GLN A 138 15.59 -6.21 8.71
CA GLN A 138 15.01 -5.71 7.45
C GLN A 138 13.57 -6.21 7.21
N GLY A 139 13.00 -6.98 8.14
CA GLY A 139 11.63 -7.48 8.06
C GLY A 139 11.50 -8.82 7.31
N ASN A 140 12.59 -9.55 7.08
CA ASN A 140 12.58 -10.88 6.49
C ASN A 140 12.21 -11.94 7.54
N LEU A 141 10.95 -11.89 7.99
CA LEU A 141 10.43 -12.76 9.06
C LEU A 141 9.93 -14.09 8.48
N THR A 142 9.93 -15.13 9.31
CA THR A 142 9.31 -16.44 9.01
C THR A 142 7.78 -16.34 8.92
N LEU A 143 7.16 -17.34 8.28
CA LEU A 143 5.70 -17.40 8.15
C LEU A 143 5.01 -17.49 9.51
N GLU A 144 5.59 -18.25 10.43
CA GLU A 144 5.12 -18.44 11.80
C GLU A 144 5.20 -17.14 12.61
N GLU A 145 6.27 -16.36 12.45
CA GLU A 145 6.40 -15.05 13.08
C GLU A 145 5.33 -14.07 12.58
N TYR A 146 5.04 -14.05 11.27
CA TYR A 146 3.92 -13.27 10.76
C TYR A 146 2.59 -13.73 11.34
N ALA A 147 2.32 -15.04 11.35
CA ALA A 147 1.05 -15.58 11.84
C ALA A 147 0.83 -15.30 13.34
N GLY A 148 1.92 -15.26 14.12
CA GLY A 148 1.91 -14.98 15.56
C GLY A 148 1.72 -13.52 15.94
N LYS A 149 1.81 -12.57 14.99
CA LYS A 149 1.50 -11.16 15.26
C LYS A 149 0.01 -10.96 15.47
N THR A 150 -0.32 -9.96 16.29
CA THR A 150 -1.71 -9.52 16.50
C THR A 150 -2.14 -8.62 15.35
N MET A 151 -3.27 -8.93 14.71
CA MET A 151 -3.96 -8.01 13.80
C MET A 151 -4.98 -7.17 14.58
N GLU A 152 -5.32 -5.99 14.08
CA GLU A 152 -6.27 -5.09 14.78
C GLU A 152 -7.63 -5.77 15.04
N LEU A 153 -8.12 -6.61 14.11
CA LEU A 153 -9.38 -7.33 14.29
C LEU A 153 -9.38 -8.32 15.46
N ASP A 154 -8.22 -8.88 15.85
CA ASP A 154 -8.10 -9.75 17.03
C ASP A 154 -8.54 -8.99 18.29
N ASN A 155 -8.13 -7.71 18.38
CA ASN A 155 -8.49 -6.84 19.50
C ASN A 155 -9.95 -6.39 19.46
N LEU A 156 -10.50 -6.20 18.25
CA LEU A 156 -11.83 -5.66 18.05
C LEU A 156 -12.94 -6.67 18.36
N VAL A 157 -12.77 -7.93 17.96
CA VAL A 157 -13.81 -8.96 18.18
C VAL A 157 -13.75 -9.55 19.58
N GLY A 158 -12.56 -9.57 20.21
CA GLY A 158 -12.39 -10.03 21.60
C GLY A 158 -12.65 -8.95 22.67
N GLY A 159 -12.71 -7.67 22.29
CA GLY A 159 -12.77 -6.54 23.22
C GLY A 159 -14.18 -6.07 23.57
N GLN A 160 -14.31 -5.39 24.72
CA GLN A 160 -15.52 -4.60 25.00
C GLN A 160 -15.54 -3.36 24.10
N VAL A 161 -16.68 -3.11 23.46
CA VAL A 161 -16.83 -1.99 22.51
C VAL A 161 -16.45 -0.64 23.13
N ASP A 162 -16.75 -0.41 24.41
CA ASP A 162 -16.38 0.83 25.10
C ASP A 162 -14.87 0.99 25.29
N ALA A 163 -14.13 -0.12 25.49
CA ALA A 163 -12.68 -0.09 25.58
C ALA A 163 -12.03 0.26 24.24
N ILE A 164 -12.61 -0.21 23.13
CA ILE A 164 -12.18 0.13 21.77
C ILE A 164 -12.33 1.64 21.54
N TYR A 165 -13.47 2.23 21.90
CA TYR A 165 -13.66 3.68 21.76
C TYR A 165 -12.78 4.51 22.69
N THR A 166 -12.55 4.03 23.91
CA THR A 166 -11.61 4.68 24.84
C THR A 166 -10.20 4.72 24.25
N ARG A 167 -9.74 3.61 23.68
CA ARG A 167 -8.44 3.53 22.98
C ARG A 167 -8.40 4.41 21.74
N ALA A 168 -9.44 4.37 20.91
CA ALA A 168 -9.54 5.21 19.72
C ALA A 168 -9.41 6.69 20.08
N GLN A 169 -10.11 7.11 21.15
CA GLN A 169 -10.10 8.49 21.58
C GLN A 169 -8.73 8.91 22.15
N ALA A 170 -8.10 8.05 22.95
CA ALA A 170 -6.72 8.28 23.41
C ALA A 170 -5.73 8.40 22.24
N GLY A 171 -5.84 7.54 21.22
CA GLY A 171 -4.97 7.62 20.03
C GLY A 171 -5.22 8.86 19.19
N LEU A 172 -6.48 9.33 19.09
CA LEU A 172 -6.81 10.58 18.39
C LEU A 172 -6.27 11.83 19.10
N ASP A 173 -6.07 11.76 20.41
CA ASP A 173 -5.47 12.83 21.22
C ASP A 173 -3.93 12.71 21.29
N GLY A 174 -3.37 11.64 20.71
CA GLY A 174 -1.96 11.31 20.66
C GLY A 174 -1.20 11.96 19.50
N ASP A 175 -0.08 11.34 19.11
CA ASP A 175 0.68 11.80 17.94
C ASP A 175 0.00 11.43 16.60
N MET A 176 0.58 11.89 15.48
CA MET A 176 0.02 11.62 14.15
C MET A 176 -0.10 10.11 13.85
N HIS A 177 0.85 9.30 14.30
CA HIS A 177 0.86 7.86 14.04
C HIS A 177 -0.24 7.16 14.84
N GLU A 178 -0.37 7.50 16.13
CA GLU A 178 -1.44 7.01 17.00
C GLU A 178 -2.83 7.40 16.47
N ALA A 179 -2.97 8.65 16.00
CA ALA A 179 -4.23 9.14 15.42
C ALA A 179 -4.59 8.40 14.12
N LEU A 180 -3.61 8.13 13.25
CA LEU A 180 -3.81 7.33 12.04
C LEU A 180 -4.26 5.90 12.36
N ASN A 181 -3.64 5.26 13.35
CA ASN A 181 -4.01 3.91 13.80
C ASN A 181 -5.43 3.89 14.37
N ALA A 182 -5.79 4.88 15.21
CA ALA A 182 -7.14 5.02 15.75
C ALA A 182 -8.19 5.18 14.64
N VAL A 183 -7.93 6.03 13.64
CA VAL A 183 -8.82 6.22 12.47
C VAL A 183 -9.01 4.92 11.69
N ARG A 184 -7.91 4.22 11.38
CA ARG A 184 -7.93 2.95 10.63
C ARG A 184 -8.64 1.84 11.38
N MET A 185 -8.55 1.81 12.71
CA MET A 185 -9.28 0.86 13.53
C MET A 185 -10.80 1.08 13.43
N LEU A 186 -11.24 2.34 13.49
CA LEU A 186 -12.67 2.70 13.52
C LEU A 186 -13.45 2.27 12.26
N CYS A 187 -12.81 2.17 11.09
CA CYS A 187 -13.50 1.73 9.87
C CYS A 187 -13.94 0.25 9.90
N MET A 188 -13.36 -0.55 10.81
CA MET A 188 -13.66 -1.98 10.98
C MET A 188 -14.60 -2.24 12.15
N VAL A 189 -15.13 -1.21 12.80
CA VAL A 189 -16.04 -1.34 13.95
C VAL A 189 -17.45 -0.97 13.51
N PRO A 190 -18.36 -1.95 13.30
CA PRO A 190 -19.72 -1.73 12.80
C PRO A 190 -20.66 -1.15 13.88
N ASP A 191 -20.30 -0.01 14.46
CA ASP A 191 -21.09 0.68 15.48
C ASP A 191 -21.25 2.16 15.09
N PRO A 192 -22.45 2.76 15.23
CA PRO A 192 -22.72 4.15 14.86
C PRO A 192 -21.78 5.19 15.49
N ARG A 193 -21.17 4.88 16.64
CA ARG A 193 -20.17 5.74 17.28
C ARG A 193 -18.91 5.88 16.44
N SER A 194 -18.54 4.89 15.63
CA SER A 194 -17.41 4.95 14.70
C SER A 194 -17.61 6.04 13.66
N GLU A 195 -18.79 6.06 13.01
CA GLU A 195 -19.13 7.13 12.06
C GLU A 195 -19.11 8.50 12.74
N LYS A 196 -19.75 8.62 13.91
CA LYS A 196 -19.80 9.88 14.66
C LYS A 196 -18.40 10.41 14.98
N LEU A 197 -17.50 9.52 15.40
CA LEU A 197 -16.13 9.86 15.75
C LEU A 197 -15.31 10.23 14.52
N LEU A 198 -15.38 9.45 13.43
CA LEU A 198 -14.70 9.75 12.18
C LEU A 198 -15.18 11.08 11.56
N ARG A 199 -16.48 11.37 11.60
CA ARG A 199 -17.03 12.68 11.20
C ARG A 199 -16.55 13.83 12.10
N ARG A 200 -16.24 13.57 13.38
CA ARG A 200 -15.63 14.56 14.27
C ARG A 200 -14.18 14.82 13.87
N VAL A 201 -13.41 13.76 13.61
CA VAL A 201 -12.01 13.85 13.12
C VAL A 201 -11.96 14.66 11.82
N CYS A 202 -12.87 14.38 10.88
CA CYS A 202 -12.96 15.13 9.61
C CYS A 202 -13.09 16.65 9.80
N ARG A 203 -13.74 17.10 10.88
CA ARG A 203 -14.03 18.52 11.17
C ARG A 203 -13.04 19.14 12.15
N ASN A 204 -12.04 18.40 12.63
CA ASN A 204 -11.09 18.90 13.61
C ASN A 204 -9.93 19.60 12.92
N GLU A 205 -9.85 20.92 13.08
CA GLU A 205 -8.83 21.80 12.50
C GLU A 205 -7.43 21.57 13.06
N ASP A 206 -7.35 21.04 14.30
CA ASP A 206 -6.08 20.85 15.00
C ASP A 206 -5.34 19.58 14.55
N LEU A 207 -6.02 18.68 13.82
CA LEU A 207 -5.43 17.43 13.37
C LEU A 207 -4.65 17.60 12.07
N ASN A 208 -3.62 16.77 11.92
CA ASN A 208 -2.83 16.73 10.68
C ASN A 208 -3.74 16.41 9.48
N GLY A 209 -3.52 17.13 8.37
CA GLY A 209 -4.28 16.94 7.13
C GLY A 209 -4.34 15.49 6.63
N LYS A 210 -3.29 14.69 6.87
CA LYS A 210 -3.26 13.25 6.53
C LYS A 210 -4.29 12.46 7.35
N VAL A 211 -4.41 12.73 8.65
CA VAL A 211 -5.38 12.06 9.54
C VAL A 211 -6.80 12.36 9.09
N ILE A 212 -7.08 13.61 8.70
CA ILE A 212 -8.39 14.05 8.20
C ILE A 212 -8.77 13.31 6.90
N THR A 213 -7.85 13.22 5.94
CA THR A 213 -8.10 12.48 4.69
C THR A 213 -8.29 10.98 4.93
N GLN A 214 -7.50 10.40 5.83
CA GLN A 214 -7.65 8.99 6.21
C GLN A 214 -8.98 8.74 6.94
N ALA A 215 -9.51 9.71 7.67
CA ALA A 215 -10.83 9.61 8.29
C ALA A 215 -11.96 9.64 7.24
N LEU A 216 -11.81 10.42 6.17
CA LEU A 216 -12.72 10.37 5.02
C LEU A 216 -12.72 8.99 4.34
N LEU A 217 -11.53 8.44 4.06
CA LEU A 217 -11.40 7.09 3.50
C LEU A 217 -12.02 6.05 4.43
N SER A 218 -11.76 6.17 5.73
CA SER A 218 -12.32 5.29 6.77
C SER A 218 -13.84 5.36 6.84
N LEU A 219 -14.45 6.53 6.64
CA LEU A 219 -15.91 6.65 6.50
C LEU A 219 -16.43 5.86 5.29
N ARG A 220 -15.77 5.98 4.12
CA ARG A 220 -16.16 5.22 2.92
C ARG A 220 -16.08 3.71 3.16
N TRP A 221 -15.00 3.24 3.78
CA TRP A 221 -14.79 1.83 4.12
C TRP A 221 -15.70 1.30 5.24
N LEU A 222 -16.17 2.19 6.11
CA LEU A 222 -17.23 1.91 7.07
C LEU A 222 -18.61 1.84 6.40
N GLY A 223 -18.71 2.11 5.09
CA GLY A 223 -19.97 2.08 4.34
C GLY A 223 -20.78 3.38 4.39
N VAL A 224 -20.19 4.47 4.87
CA VAL A 224 -20.85 5.80 4.90
C VAL A 224 -20.89 6.39 3.49
N ARG A 225 -22.04 6.94 3.11
CA ARG A 225 -22.33 7.48 1.77
C ARG A 225 -22.79 8.94 1.86
N GLY A 226 -22.79 9.65 0.73
CA GLY A 226 -23.17 11.05 0.62
C GLY A 226 -22.15 12.04 1.21
N ASN A 227 -22.65 13.22 1.57
CA ASN A 227 -21.81 14.37 1.90
C ASN A 227 -21.17 14.29 3.31
N VAL A 228 -19.86 14.57 3.36
CA VAL A 228 -19.09 14.73 4.58
C VAL A 228 -18.43 16.11 4.59
N LYS A 229 -18.63 16.85 5.68
CA LYS A 229 -17.94 18.11 5.92
C LYS A 229 -16.56 17.83 6.49
N ILE A 230 -15.54 18.46 5.92
CA ILE A 230 -14.19 18.50 6.47
C ILE A 230 -13.77 19.93 6.76
N HIS A 231 -12.75 20.09 7.59
CA HIS A 231 -12.03 21.35 7.73
C HIS A 231 -10.55 21.08 7.52
N LYS A 232 -9.93 21.75 6.54
CA LYS A 232 -8.51 21.57 6.25
C LYS A 232 -7.90 22.86 5.71
N MET A 233 -6.66 23.15 6.11
CA MET A 233 -5.95 24.38 5.72
C MET A 233 -6.74 25.67 6.04
N GLY A 234 -7.49 25.68 7.15
CA GLY A 234 -8.30 26.83 7.57
C GLY A 234 -9.58 27.06 6.77
N GLU A 235 -9.96 26.12 5.88
CA GLU A 235 -11.17 26.21 5.09
C GLU A 235 -12.10 24.99 5.28
N PRO A 236 -13.42 25.21 5.40
CA PRO A 236 -14.40 24.13 5.38
C PRO A 236 -14.69 23.67 3.95
N PHE A 237 -14.74 22.35 3.74
CA PHE A 237 -15.08 21.75 2.45
C PHE A 237 -16.13 20.64 2.62
N VAL A 238 -16.85 20.32 1.55
CA VAL A 238 -17.82 19.23 1.52
C VAL A 238 -17.43 18.22 0.46
N VAL A 239 -17.14 16.99 0.88
CA VAL A 239 -16.80 15.87 0.00
C VAL A 239 -18.02 14.97 -0.14
N ASN A 240 -18.43 14.68 -1.37
CA ASN A 240 -19.39 13.61 -1.63
C ASN A 240 -18.66 12.26 -1.66
N LEU A 241 -18.94 11.35 -0.73
CA LEU A 241 -18.29 10.04 -0.70
C LEU A 241 -18.75 9.09 -1.81
N ASP A 242 -19.90 9.37 -2.44
CA ASP A 242 -20.39 8.58 -3.58
C ASP A 242 -19.64 8.90 -4.89
N ASP A 243 -19.20 10.15 -5.03
CA ASP A 243 -18.43 10.65 -6.18
C ASP A 243 -17.48 11.77 -5.72
N PRO A 244 -16.34 11.43 -5.10
CA PRO A 244 -15.42 12.40 -4.55
C PRO A 244 -14.65 13.11 -5.66
N GLN A 245 -14.71 14.44 -5.65
CA GLN A 245 -13.99 15.31 -6.58
C GLN A 245 -13.14 16.31 -5.79
N PRO A 246 -11.79 16.22 -5.83
CA PRO A 246 -10.98 15.24 -6.57
C PRO A 246 -11.08 13.82 -5.99
N GLU A 247 -10.56 12.82 -6.72
CA GLU A 247 -10.66 11.39 -6.41
C GLU A 247 -10.22 11.08 -4.96
N LEU A 248 -11.07 10.43 -4.16
CA LEU A 248 -10.67 9.93 -2.85
C LEU A 248 -10.19 8.48 -2.96
N THR A 249 -8.87 8.30 -3.05
CA THR A 249 -8.20 7.01 -3.23
C THR A 249 -7.04 6.82 -2.26
N ILE A 250 -6.65 5.57 -2.03
CA ILE A 250 -5.43 5.16 -1.30
C ILE A 250 -4.26 4.81 -2.22
N SER A 251 -4.51 4.69 -3.52
CA SER A 251 -3.46 4.51 -4.51
C SER A 251 -2.90 5.87 -4.92
N VAL A 252 -1.89 5.85 -5.77
CA VAL A 252 -1.51 7.06 -6.51
C VAL A 252 -2.69 7.47 -7.39
N PRO A 253 -3.17 8.73 -7.31
CA PRO A 253 -4.33 9.17 -8.10
C PRO A 253 -4.07 9.03 -9.59
N ALA A 254 -5.10 8.65 -10.36
CA ALA A 254 -4.98 8.41 -11.79
C ALA A 254 -4.46 9.63 -12.57
N ALA A 255 -4.72 10.84 -12.06
CA ALA A 255 -4.24 12.10 -12.64
C ALA A 255 -2.70 12.18 -12.78
N TYR A 256 -1.94 11.44 -11.97
CA TYR A 256 -0.47 11.42 -12.03
C TYR A 256 0.08 10.41 -13.06
N LYS A 257 -0.75 9.51 -13.59
CA LYS A 257 -0.32 8.47 -14.54
C LYS A 257 0.47 9.03 -15.74
N PRO A 258 0.06 10.11 -16.41
CA PRO A 258 0.80 10.61 -17.58
C PRO A 258 2.23 11.07 -17.22
N ALA A 259 2.41 11.70 -16.05
CA ALA A 259 3.73 12.12 -15.57
C ALA A 259 4.60 10.92 -15.15
N LEU A 260 4.02 9.88 -14.55
CA LEU A 260 4.71 8.64 -14.22
C LEU A 260 5.12 7.85 -15.47
N ASP A 261 4.25 7.78 -16.46
CA ASP A 261 4.52 7.14 -17.75
C ASP A 261 5.65 7.86 -18.49
N ARG A 262 5.69 9.20 -18.43
CA ARG A 262 6.79 10.01 -18.99
C ARG A 262 8.11 9.83 -18.25
N MET A 263 8.06 9.75 -16.92
CA MET A 263 9.24 9.44 -16.10
C MET A 263 9.84 8.10 -16.53
N LYS A 264 9.00 7.09 -16.78
CA LYS A 264 9.44 5.79 -17.30
C LYS A 264 10.04 5.90 -18.70
N LEU A 265 9.43 6.67 -19.61
CA LEU A 265 9.98 6.92 -20.94
C LEU A 265 11.36 7.57 -20.89
N TRP A 266 11.56 8.55 -20.02
CA TRP A 266 12.86 9.18 -19.86
C TRP A 266 13.91 8.16 -19.40
N MET A 267 13.59 7.33 -18.41
CA MET A 267 14.51 6.29 -17.93
C MET A 267 14.83 5.25 -19.02
N ALA A 268 13.82 4.82 -19.78
CA ALA A 268 14.00 3.89 -20.90
C ALA A 268 14.86 4.50 -22.03
N LYS A 269 14.74 5.82 -22.27
CA LYS A 269 15.61 6.56 -23.19
C LYS A 269 17.07 6.53 -22.71
N GLU A 270 17.31 6.80 -21.43
CA GLU A 270 18.66 6.74 -20.86
C GLU A 270 19.27 5.33 -20.87
N GLN A 271 18.44 4.28 -20.87
CA GLN A 271 18.87 2.88 -21.04
C GLN A 271 19.06 2.48 -22.52
N GLY A 272 18.71 3.35 -23.48
CA GLY A 272 18.78 3.06 -24.92
C GLY A 272 17.65 2.18 -25.45
N ALA A 273 16.61 1.90 -24.66
CA ALA A 273 15.44 1.13 -25.08
C ALA A 273 14.46 1.96 -25.93
N VAL A 274 14.47 3.29 -25.75
CA VAL A 274 13.68 4.26 -26.50
C VAL A 274 14.63 5.30 -27.10
N THR A 275 14.38 5.73 -28.33
CA THR A 275 15.20 6.77 -28.98
C THR A 275 14.84 8.17 -28.47
N GLU A 276 15.76 9.12 -28.62
CA GLU A 276 15.51 10.52 -28.24
C GLU A 276 14.32 11.14 -29.01
N ALA A 277 14.18 10.81 -30.30
CA ALA A 277 13.06 11.31 -31.12
C ALA A 277 11.70 10.78 -30.64
N GLU A 278 11.65 9.50 -30.25
CA GLU A 278 10.44 8.88 -29.68
C GLU A 278 10.10 9.43 -28.29
N TYR A 279 11.12 9.77 -27.50
CA TYR A 279 10.90 10.45 -26.22
C TYR A 279 10.34 11.85 -26.44
N GLU A 280 10.99 12.68 -27.27
CA GLU A 280 10.59 14.07 -27.46
C GLU A 280 9.22 14.24 -28.11
N SER A 281 8.78 13.30 -28.97
CA SER A 281 7.43 13.35 -29.55
C SER A 281 6.31 13.27 -28.51
N HIS A 282 6.58 12.68 -27.34
CA HIS A 282 5.62 12.59 -26.22
C HIS A 282 5.97 13.48 -25.03
N ALA A 283 7.26 13.77 -24.81
CA ALA A 283 7.71 14.61 -23.72
C ALA A 283 7.17 16.06 -23.81
N SER A 284 6.85 16.52 -25.02
CA SER A 284 6.35 17.87 -25.31
C SER A 284 4.83 18.04 -25.19
N THR A 285 4.07 17.00 -24.87
CA THR A 285 2.59 17.04 -24.82
C THR A 285 2.05 16.74 -23.43
N ASP A 286 0.78 17.04 -23.15
CA ASP A 286 0.09 16.58 -21.91
C ASP A 286 -0.91 15.45 -22.24
N GLU A 287 -0.60 14.63 -23.25
CA GLU A 287 -1.46 13.52 -23.63
C GLU A 287 -1.57 12.48 -22.51
N PRO A 288 -2.78 11.98 -22.21
CA PRO A 288 -3.03 11.14 -21.04
C PRO A 288 -2.54 9.69 -21.19
N GLU A 289 -2.34 9.22 -22.42
CA GLU A 289 -1.98 7.84 -22.71
C GLU A 289 -0.77 7.78 -23.65
N LEU A 290 0.10 6.81 -23.39
CA LEU A 290 1.19 6.49 -24.31
C LEU A 290 0.66 5.67 -25.48
N PRO A 291 1.22 5.85 -26.69
CA PRO A 291 0.98 4.92 -27.79
C PRO A 291 1.37 3.50 -27.39
N GLN A 292 0.59 2.53 -27.87
CA GLN A 292 0.80 1.11 -27.55
C GLN A 292 2.24 0.65 -27.82
N GLU A 293 2.85 1.10 -28.92
CA GLU A 293 4.23 0.74 -29.27
C GLU A 293 5.25 1.17 -28.21
N LEU A 294 5.07 2.34 -27.58
CA LEU A 294 5.95 2.81 -26.51
C LEU A 294 5.63 2.13 -25.18
N ALA A 295 4.35 1.86 -24.91
CA ALA A 295 3.94 1.11 -23.71
C ALA A 295 4.58 -0.30 -23.70
N GLU A 296 4.58 -1.01 -24.83
CA GLU A 296 5.21 -2.33 -24.96
C GLU A 296 6.74 -2.28 -24.82
N LYS A 297 7.39 -1.17 -25.21
CA LYS A 297 8.82 -0.96 -24.97
C LYS A 297 9.11 -0.72 -23.49
N LEU A 298 8.25 0.02 -22.80
CA LEU A 298 8.38 0.26 -21.37
C LEU A 298 8.21 -1.00 -20.53
N GLU A 299 7.28 -1.90 -20.90
CA GLU A 299 7.11 -3.18 -20.21
C GLU A 299 8.35 -4.08 -20.30
N LYS A 300 9.16 -3.89 -21.35
CA LYS A 300 10.43 -4.61 -21.55
C LYS A 300 11.63 -3.90 -20.94
N ALA A 301 11.49 -2.61 -20.58
CA ALA A 301 12.55 -1.85 -19.94
C ALA A 301 12.62 -2.21 -18.44
N ASP A 302 13.81 -2.57 -17.97
CA ASP A 302 14.03 -2.92 -16.57
C ASP A 302 14.15 -1.64 -15.73
N ILE A 303 12.99 -1.09 -15.35
CA ILE A 303 12.90 0.08 -14.46
C ILE A 303 12.75 -0.43 -13.02
N PRO A 304 13.75 -0.21 -12.14
CA PRO A 304 13.71 -0.74 -10.79
C PRO A 304 12.45 -0.30 -10.02
N ALA A 305 11.65 -1.28 -9.57
CA ALA A 305 10.39 -1.02 -8.87
C ALA A 305 10.56 -0.16 -7.61
N VAL A 306 11.69 -0.32 -6.92
CA VAL A 306 12.03 0.46 -5.71
C VAL A 306 12.03 1.98 -5.99
N LEU A 307 12.48 2.41 -7.17
CA LEU A 307 12.51 3.83 -7.53
C LEU A 307 11.10 4.38 -7.76
N GLN A 308 10.23 3.60 -8.40
CA GLN A 308 8.83 3.97 -8.58
C GLN A 308 8.11 4.10 -7.24
N GLU A 309 8.37 3.19 -6.29
CA GLU A 309 7.76 3.21 -4.96
C GLU A 309 8.13 4.45 -4.14
N VAL A 310 9.34 4.99 -4.29
CA VAL A 310 9.74 6.26 -3.65
C VAL A 310 8.82 7.40 -4.11
N VAL A 311 8.60 7.52 -5.42
CA VAL A 311 7.74 8.55 -6.00
C VAL A 311 6.29 8.35 -5.61
N HIS A 312 5.79 7.11 -5.70
CA HIS A 312 4.43 6.77 -5.30
C HIS A 312 4.14 7.14 -3.83
N THR A 313 5.08 6.84 -2.93
CA THR A 313 4.98 7.17 -1.51
C THR A 313 4.89 8.68 -1.30
N LEU A 314 5.72 9.47 -1.99
CA LEU A 314 5.71 10.92 -1.87
C LEU A 314 4.45 11.56 -2.46
N ILE A 315 3.98 11.09 -3.62
CA ILE A 315 2.70 11.54 -4.19
C ILE A 315 1.56 11.24 -3.21
N ARG A 316 1.51 10.03 -2.66
CA ARG A 316 0.47 9.63 -1.70
C ARG A 316 0.50 10.49 -0.45
N ALA A 317 1.67 10.72 0.13
CA ALA A 317 1.84 11.55 1.31
C ALA A 317 1.37 13.00 1.07
N ALA A 318 1.72 13.59 -0.08
CA ALA A 318 1.26 14.91 -0.47
C ALA A 318 -0.25 14.94 -0.72
N TYR A 319 -0.78 13.94 -1.42
CA TYR A 319 -2.20 13.82 -1.68
C TYR A 319 -3.01 13.76 -0.38
N ASP A 320 -2.64 12.86 0.54
CA ASP A 320 -3.25 12.78 1.87
C ASP A 320 -3.15 14.10 2.61
N HIS A 321 -2.00 14.76 2.57
CA HIS A 321 -1.78 15.99 3.31
C HIS A 321 -2.54 17.19 2.76
N TYR A 322 -2.75 17.28 1.44
CA TYR A 322 -3.35 18.46 0.79
C TYR A 322 -4.80 18.28 0.33
N TYR A 323 -5.30 17.04 0.20
CA TYR A 323 -6.68 16.77 -0.25
C TYR A 323 -7.73 17.62 0.48
N PRO A 324 -8.64 18.36 -0.19
CA PRO A 324 -8.94 18.34 -1.62
C PRO A 324 -8.16 19.37 -2.46
N PHE A 325 -7.26 20.16 -1.85
CA PHE A 325 -6.47 21.21 -2.51
C PHE A 325 -5.27 20.66 -3.30
N VAL A 326 -5.45 19.51 -3.94
CA VAL A 326 -4.43 18.87 -4.76
C VAL A 326 -4.37 19.57 -6.12
N PRO A 327 -3.17 19.78 -6.69
CA PRO A 327 -3.03 20.44 -7.97
C PRO A 327 -3.65 19.60 -9.09
N THR A 328 -4.22 20.26 -10.09
CA THR A 328 -4.51 19.59 -11.36
C THR A 328 -3.18 19.28 -12.05
N ILE A 329 -3.00 18.05 -12.50
CA ILE A 329 -1.78 17.64 -13.20
C ILE A 329 -1.82 18.15 -14.63
N ARG A 330 -1.01 19.18 -14.88
CA ARG A 330 -0.60 19.74 -16.17
C ARG A 330 0.92 19.82 -16.16
N GLU A 331 1.56 20.15 -17.27
CA GLU A 331 3.03 20.28 -17.30
C GLU A 331 3.69 18.95 -16.94
N THR A 332 3.22 17.88 -17.59
CA THR A 332 3.59 16.49 -17.26
C THR A 332 5.08 16.21 -17.42
N ARG A 333 5.81 17.00 -18.24
CA ARG A 333 7.28 16.99 -18.33
C ARG A 333 7.90 17.46 -17.02
N GLN A 334 7.44 18.57 -16.48
CA GLN A 334 7.92 19.15 -15.22
C GLN A 334 7.63 18.22 -14.04
N TRP A 335 6.45 17.61 -13.96
CA TRP A 335 6.15 16.58 -12.94
C TRP A 335 7.04 15.35 -13.08
N SER A 336 7.22 14.83 -14.29
CA SER A 336 8.14 13.73 -14.57
C SER A 336 9.56 14.06 -14.10
N THR A 337 10.06 15.26 -14.43
CA THR A 337 11.37 15.74 -14.00
C THR A 337 11.46 15.86 -12.48
N ALA A 338 10.41 16.35 -11.81
CA ALA A 338 10.35 16.39 -10.35
C ALA A 338 10.48 15.00 -9.72
N PHE A 339 9.84 13.98 -10.31
CA PHE A 339 9.97 12.59 -9.86
C PHE A 339 11.39 12.04 -10.05
N LEU A 340 12.00 12.30 -11.21
CA LEU A 340 13.39 11.91 -11.49
C LEU A 340 14.36 12.54 -10.48
N LEU A 341 14.17 13.83 -10.15
CA LEU A 341 14.97 14.52 -9.13
C LEU A 341 14.84 13.84 -7.75
N LEU A 342 13.63 13.43 -7.34
CA LEU A 342 13.39 12.73 -6.07
C LEU A 342 14.04 11.35 -6.03
N MET A 343 13.94 10.58 -7.12
CA MET A 343 14.57 9.26 -7.20
C MET A 343 16.09 9.35 -7.16
N ARG A 344 16.67 10.34 -7.87
CA ARG A 344 18.10 10.63 -7.82
C ARG A 344 18.55 11.02 -6.42
N GLU A 345 17.81 11.92 -5.77
CA GLU A 345 18.10 12.34 -4.39
C GLU A 345 18.05 11.19 -3.40
N TYR A 346 17.03 10.31 -3.52
CA TYR A 346 16.94 9.09 -2.72
C TYR A 346 18.16 8.17 -2.92
N LEU A 347 18.52 7.84 -4.17
CA LEU A 347 19.63 6.92 -4.46
C LEU A 347 20.97 7.46 -3.94
N LEU A 348 21.27 8.73 -4.24
CA LEU A 348 22.50 9.37 -3.76
C LEU A 348 22.51 9.44 -2.24
N GLY A 349 21.37 9.72 -1.61
CA GLY A 349 21.25 9.82 -0.15
C GLY A 349 21.43 8.48 0.58
N ILE A 350 21.03 7.35 -0.04
CA ILE A 350 21.33 6.01 0.50
C ILE A 350 22.73 5.48 0.11
N GLY A 351 23.54 6.30 -0.58
CA GLY A 351 24.91 5.97 -0.96
C GLY A 351 25.04 5.09 -2.20
N GLU A 352 24.02 5.05 -3.07
CA GLU A 352 24.10 4.45 -4.40
C GLU A 352 24.43 5.49 -5.48
N ALA A 353 25.00 5.01 -6.59
CA ALA A 353 25.20 5.86 -7.76
C ALA A 353 23.88 5.99 -8.54
N TRP A 354 23.63 7.18 -9.08
CA TRP A 354 22.56 7.38 -10.06
C TRP A 354 23.02 6.82 -11.41
N PRO A 355 22.37 5.77 -11.97
CA PRO A 355 22.88 5.09 -13.15
C PRO A 355 22.41 5.71 -14.48
N TYR A 356 21.61 6.78 -14.43
CA TYR A 356 21.05 7.47 -15.59
C TYR A 356 21.71 8.84 -15.81
N GLY A 357 21.39 9.53 -16.91
CA GLY A 357 21.83 10.90 -17.16
C GLY A 357 21.29 11.92 -16.14
N GLU A 358 21.69 13.19 -16.28
CA GLU A 358 21.15 14.24 -15.41
C GLU A 358 19.73 14.61 -15.84
N PRO A 359 18.74 14.59 -14.91
CA PRO A 359 17.41 15.11 -15.20
C PRO A 359 17.47 16.59 -15.60
N GLU A 360 16.49 17.02 -16.40
CA GLU A 360 16.38 18.41 -16.82
C GLU A 360 16.31 19.37 -15.62
N GLN A 361 17.02 20.49 -15.70
CA GLN A 361 16.93 21.53 -14.68
C GLN A 361 15.88 22.56 -15.11
N ASP A 362 14.70 22.44 -14.51
CA ASP A 362 13.53 23.28 -14.75
C ASP A 362 13.01 23.80 -13.40
N ASP A 363 12.82 25.12 -13.28
CA ASP A 363 12.40 25.76 -12.02
C ASP A 363 11.01 25.29 -11.56
N THR A 364 10.10 25.01 -12.49
CA THR A 364 8.76 24.49 -12.19
C THR A 364 8.84 23.05 -11.69
N ALA A 365 9.72 22.22 -12.25
CA ALA A 365 9.99 20.88 -11.72
C ALA A 365 10.52 20.94 -10.27
N VAL A 366 11.37 21.92 -9.95
CA VAL A 366 11.85 22.15 -8.57
C VAL A 366 10.70 22.55 -7.64
N LEU A 367 9.75 23.38 -8.10
CA LEU A 367 8.55 23.73 -7.33
C LEU A 367 7.67 22.50 -7.04
N HIS A 368 7.40 21.66 -8.05
CA HIS A 368 6.64 20.41 -7.86
C HIS A 368 7.34 19.45 -6.89
N ARG A 369 8.66 19.30 -7.01
CA ARG A 369 9.47 18.52 -6.06
C ARG A 369 9.30 19.03 -4.63
N ASN A 370 9.45 20.33 -4.43
CA ASN A 370 9.34 20.94 -3.10
C ASN A 370 7.92 20.82 -2.53
N TRP A 371 6.88 20.89 -3.36
CA TRP A 371 5.50 20.66 -2.95
C TRP A 371 5.25 19.22 -2.49
N LEU A 372 5.85 18.22 -3.15
CA LEU A 372 5.78 16.82 -2.69
C LEU A 372 6.49 16.66 -1.34
N LEU A 373 7.68 17.26 -1.18
CA LEU A 373 8.49 17.15 0.02
C LEU A 373 7.92 17.92 1.22
N SER A 374 7.16 19.00 1.01
CA SER A 374 6.54 19.75 2.12
C SER A 374 5.52 18.93 2.90
N ALA A 375 4.96 17.87 2.30
CA ALA A 375 4.10 16.91 2.99
C ALA A 375 4.86 15.73 3.64
N SER A 376 6.17 15.64 3.43
CA SER A 376 7.06 14.59 3.94
C SER A 376 8.33 15.20 4.54
N PRO A 377 8.21 16.02 5.62
CA PRO A 377 9.32 16.81 6.16
C PRO A 377 10.47 15.95 6.71
N ASP A 378 10.21 14.70 7.03
CA ASP A 378 11.16 13.71 7.51
C ASP A 378 11.93 12.99 6.39
N PHE A 379 11.55 13.16 5.11
CA PHE A 379 12.14 12.44 3.97
C PHE A 379 13.67 12.45 3.99
N GLN A 380 14.29 13.62 4.17
CA GLN A 380 15.74 13.76 4.20
C GLN A 380 16.39 12.99 5.35
N ASN A 381 15.76 13.04 6.53
CA ASN A 381 16.24 12.32 7.71
C ASN A 381 16.11 10.81 7.52
N SER A 382 15.00 10.36 6.94
CA SER A 382 14.73 8.95 6.63
C SER A 382 15.74 8.40 5.61
N VAL A 383 16.01 9.15 4.54
CA VAL A 383 17.02 8.79 3.53
C VAL A 383 18.43 8.73 4.14
N LYS A 384 18.81 9.75 4.92
CA LYS A 384 20.11 9.77 5.60
C LYS A 384 20.26 8.60 6.59
N THR A 385 19.20 8.28 7.34
CA THR A 385 19.21 7.15 8.28
C THR A 385 19.37 5.83 7.54
N ALA A 386 18.65 5.63 6.44
CA ALA A 386 18.82 4.46 5.58
C ALA A 386 20.25 4.35 5.02
N GLY A 387 20.82 5.47 4.57
CA GLY A 387 22.22 5.53 4.12
C GLY A 387 23.23 5.19 5.21
N LEU A 388 23.03 5.67 6.44
CA LEU A 388 23.87 5.35 7.59
C LEU A 388 23.80 3.87 7.96
N ILE A 389 22.59 3.31 8.05
CA ILE A 389 22.37 1.89 8.28
C ILE A 389 23.13 1.10 7.22
N ARG A 390 22.97 1.42 5.94
CA ARG A 390 23.67 0.72 4.86
C ARG A 390 25.19 0.88 4.91
N ALA A 391 25.69 2.05 5.27
CA ALA A 391 27.13 2.29 5.37
C ALA A 391 27.79 1.55 6.54
N SER A 392 27.10 1.42 7.69
CA SER A 392 27.58 0.56 8.78
C SER A 392 27.70 -0.90 8.36
N LEU A 393 26.82 -1.35 7.45
CA LEU A 393 26.78 -2.74 6.98
C LEU A 393 27.85 -3.10 5.95
N LYS A 394 28.58 -2.12 5.38
CA LYS A 394 29.70 -2.38 4.46
C LYS A 394 31.06 -2.46 5.17
N LYS A 395 31.10 -2.21 6.48
CA LYS A 395 32.33 -2.14 7.27
C LYS A 395 32.59 -3.37 8.15
N ASP A 396 31.56 -4.20 8.31
CA ASP A 396 31.64 -5.56 8.86
C ASP A 396 31.68 -6.56 7.70
#